data_AF-A0A0G0R9G8-F1
#
_entry.id   AF-A0A0G0R9G8-F1
#
_cell.length_a   1.000
_cell.length_b   1.000
_cell.length_c   1.000
_cell.angle_alpha   90.00
_cell.angle_beta   90.00
_cell.angle_gamma   90.00
#
_symmetry.space_group_name_H-M   'P 1'
#
loop_
_entity.id
_entity.type
_entity.pdbx_description
1 polymer ?
#
loop_
_entity_poly.entity_id
_entity_poly.type
_entity_poly.pdbx_seq_one_letter_code
_entity_poly.pdbx_strand_id
1 'polypeptide(L)'
;MDPILDPQELKIWQIMPEEEKKRIFDTVYSILEGVARKQLEHVNQWKQITNDEKESAHIYVFGTVENFWENVKLAQYLGRENFSSFAHYPVRACMEMFLQFSHFCHQSEDKRNRIAIMELLRPSVRFYFREKREGGNGNKYKEFYNEHSKELGLPVNIDEADEEKIDHQLRSFPSARNLCDEYHAENPTAGKTLYFLYQYLCESVHGKIFSRFLRKQSVDFQEYRRGMMILYIFAKDILVLLDDKFLEQRFRTDVKTAVKEADAFIKNSVNFQHDV
;
A
#
# COMPACT_ATOMS: atom_id res chain seq x y z
N MET A 1 5.10 -10.68 12.47
CA MET A 1 6.08 -9.59 12.68
C MET A 1 6.68 -9.67 14.07
N ASP A 2 7.99 -9.88 14.14
CA ASP A 2 8.71 -9.61 15.38
C ASP A 2 8.90 -8.09 15.51
N PRO A 3 8.72 -7.52 16.70
CA PRO A 3 8.98 -6.11 16.90
C PRO A 3 10.45 -5.80 16.58
N ILE A 4 10.69 -4.78 15.75
CA ILE A 4 12.05 -4.35 15.37
C ILE A 4 12.81 -3.89 16.62
N LEU A 5 12.11 -3.27 17.56
CA LEU A 5 12.65 -2.75 18.80
C LEU A 5 12.08 -3.54 19.98
N ASP A 6 12.94 -3.92 20.92
CA ASP A 6 12.51 -4.49 22.20
C ASP A 6 11.84 -3.43 23.10
N PRO A 7 11.24 -3.81 24.25
CA PRO A 7 10.56 -2.85 25.11
C PRO A 7 11.43 -1.72 25.67
N GLN A 8 12.75 -1.92 25.83
CA GLN A 8 13.68 -0.90 26.29
C GLN A 8 14.05 0.04 25.14
N GLU A 9 14.40 -0.53 23.99
CA GLU A 9 14.67 0.20 22.75
C GLU A 9 13.46 1.06 22.33
N LEU A 10 12.24 0.56 22.51
CA LEU A 10 11.01 1.31 22.21
C LEU A 10 10.85 2.55 23.10
N LYS A 11 11.29 2.51 24.36
CA LYS A 11 11.23 3.68 25.26
C LYS A 11 12.19 4.77 24.78
N ILE A 12 13.39 4.39 24.36
CA ILE A 12 14.39 5.33 23.81
C ILE A 12 13.88 5.92 22.50
N TRP A 13 13.35 5.07 21.63
CA TRP A 13 12.70 5.53 20.41
C TRP A 13 11.61 6.57 20.70
N GLN A 14 10.77 6.36 21.71
CA GLN A 14 9.70 7.31 22.05
C GLN A 14 10.22 8.71 22.43
N ILE A 15 11.34 8.79 23.14
CA ILE A 15 11.93 10.06 23.63
C ILE A 15 12.91 10.71 22.63
N MET A 16 13.33 9.99 21.59
CA MET A 16 14.25 10.49 20.58
C MET A 16 13.72 11.75 19.86
N PRO A 17 14.58 12.74 19.52
CA PRO A 17 14.17 13.94 18.81
C PRO A 17 13.49 13.65 17.47
N GLU A 18 12.52 14.49 17.10
CA GLU A 18 11.69 14.27 15.91
C GLU A 18 12.45 14.37 14.59
N GLU A 19 13.42 15.28 14.48
CA GLU A 19 14.30 15.37 13.30
C GLU A 19 15.20 14.13 13.16
N GLU A 20 15.56 13.50 14.28
CA GLU A 20 16.37 12.28 14.26
C GLU A 20 15.56 11.09 13.77
N LYS A 21 14.34 10.90 14.30
CA LYS A 21 13.40 9.88 13.79
C LYS A 21 13.13 10.06 12.30
N LYS A 22 12.98 11.31 11.85
CA LYS A 22 12.78 11.65 10.44
C LYS A 22 13.99 11.25 9.59
N ARG A 23 15.20 11.60 10.02
CA ARG A 23 16.45 11.20 9.36
C ARG A 23 16.57 9.68 9.25
N ILE A 24 16.17 8.97 10.30
CA ILE A 24 16.13 7.50 10.32
C ILE A 24 15.15 6.99 9.27
N PHE A 25 13.91 7.46 9.30
CA PHE A 25 12.90 7.06 8.32
C PHE A 25 13.34 7.36 6.88
N ASP A 26 13.81 8.57 6.59
CA ASP A 26 14.28 8.95 5.26
C ASP A 26 15.42 8.03 4.76
N THR A 27 16.30 7.60 5.66
CA THR A 27 17.39 6.67 5.33
C THR A 27 16.87 5.27 5.03
N VAL A 28 16.04 4.70 5.91
CA VAL A 28 15.56 3.31 5.73
C VAL A 28 14.63 3.18 4.55
N TYR A 29 13.76 4.17 4.29
CA TYR A 29 12.93 4.15 3.08
C TYR A 29 13.76 4.31 1.82
N SER A 30 14.82 5.11 1.83
CA SER A 30 15.75 5.23 0.69
C SER A 30 16.43 3.89 0.36
N ILE A 31 16.88 3.16 1.38
CA ILE A 31 17.47 1.82 1.22
C ILE A 31 16.46 0.86 0.56
N LEU A 32 15.23 0.80 1.10
CA LEU A 32 14.19 -0.09 0.57
C LEU A 32 13.72 0.34 -0.84
N GLU A 33 13.57 1.65 -1.08
CA GLU A 33 13.17 2.20 -2.39
C GLU A 33 14.22 1.88 -3.47
N GLY A 34 15.51 1.84 -3.11
CA GLY A 34 16.58 1.43 -4.02
C GLY A 34 16.35 0.03 -4.61
N VAL A 35 15.85 -0.90 -3.80
CA VAL A 35 15.48 -2.24 -4.29
C VAL A 35 14.15 -2.22 -5.04
N ALA A 36 13.16 -1.46 -4.54
CA ALA A 36 11.88 -1.29 -5.22
C ALA A 36 12.04 -0.82 -6.66
N ARG A 37 12.91 0.17 -6.90
CA ARG A 37 13.18 0.70 -8.25
C ARG A 37 13.74 -0.38 -9.17
N LYS A 38 14.69 -1.19 -8.71
CA LYS A 38 15.23 -2.31 -9.49
C LYS A 38 14.15 -3.33 -9.85
N GLN A 39 13.26 -3.66 -8.90
CA GLN A 39 12.15 -4.57 -9.13
C GLN A 39 11.15 -4.00 -10.15
N LEU A 40 10.77 -2.73 -10.01
CA LEU A 40 9.86 -2.03 -10.93
C LEU A 40 10.45 -1.89 -12.34
N GLU A 41 11.74 -1.57 -12.45
CA GLU A 41 12.47 -1.52 -13.74
C GLU A 41 12.45 -2.89 -14.43
N HIS A 42 12.67 -3.97 -13.68
CA HIS A 42 12.62 -5.33 -14.23
C HIS A 42 11.22 -5.70 -14.73
N VAL A 43 10.19 -5.40 -13.94
CA VAL A 43 8.79 -5.63 -14.34
C VAL A 43 8.44 -4.82 -15.60
N ASN A 44 8.88 -3.56 -15.69
CA ASN A 44 8.67 -2.72 -16.86
C ASN A 44 9.33 -3.25 -18.13
N GLN A 45 10.54 -3.79 -18.02
CA GLN A 45 11.23 -4.43 -19.16
C GLN A 45 10.48 -5.67 -19.63
N TRP A 46 9.91 -6.45 -18.71
CA TRP A 46 9.16 -7.65 -19.07
C TRP A 46 7.87 -7.35 -19.85
N LYS A 47 7.16 -6.27 -19.47
CA LYS A 47 5.99 -5.75 -20.21
C LYS A 47 6.31 -5.42 -21.67
N GLN A 48 7.53 -4.99 -21.98
CA GLN A 48 7.92 -4.63 -23.35
C GLN A 48 8.26 -5.85 -24.21
N ILE A 49 8.50 -7.02 -23.61
CA ILE A 49 9.03 -8.21 -24.29
C ILE A 49 7.96 -9.29 -24.50
N THR A 50 6.91 -9.33 -23.66
CA THR A 50 5.88 -10.37 -23.71
C THR A 50 4.51 -9.80 -24.09
N ASN A 51 3.88 -10.40 -25.11
CA ASN A 51 2.55 -10.05 -25.64
C ASN A 51 1.48 -11.02 -25.09
N ASP A 52 1.58 -11.37 -23.81
CA ASP A 52 0.93 -12.52 -23.18
C ASP A 52 -0.30 -12.10 -22.34
N GLU A 53 -1.39 -12.88 -22.37
CA GLU A 53 -2.69 -12.64 -21.70
C GLU A 53 -2.58 -12.46 -20.17
N LYS A 54 -1.42 -12.77 -19.59
CA LYS A 54 -1.05 -12.41 -18.21
C LYS A 54 -0.91 -10.89 -18.00
N GLU A 55 -1.08 -10.07 -19.03
CA GLU A 55 -0.93 -8.62 -19.02
C GLU A 55 -1.72 -7.93 -17.90
N SER A 56 -2.96 -8.34 -17.65
CA SER A 56 -3.82 -7.67 -16.64
C SER A 56 -3.32 -7.84 -15.22
N ALA A 57 -2.90 -9.05 -14.82
CA ALA A 57 -2.32 -9.30 -13.51
C ALA A 57 -1.01 -8.52 -13.33
N HIS A 58 -0.16 -8.48 -14.36
CA HIS A 58 1.08 -7.71 -14.31
C HIS A 58 0.84 -6.19 -14.23
N ILE A 59 -0.13 -5.67 -14.98
CA ILE A 59 -0.52 -4.25 -14.89
C ILE A 59 -1.01 -3.93 -13.47
N TYR A 60 -1.85 -4.80 -12.89
CA TYR A 60 -2.32 -4.63 -11.52
C TYR A 60 -1.16 -4.66 -10.51
N VAL A 61 -0.27 -5.65 -10.58
CA VAL A 61 0.89 -5.77 -9.69
C VAL A 61 1.78 -4.54 -9.80
N PHE A 62 2.14 -4.14 -11.02
CA PHE A 62 2.97 -2.97 -11.29
C PHE A 62 2.34 -1.69 -10.74
N GLY A 63 1.09 -1.41 -11.13
CA GLY A 63 0.38 -0.22 -10.68
C GLY A 63 0.20 -0.20 -9.16
N THR A 64 0.00 -1.35 -8.52
CA THR A 64 -0.12 -1.45 -7.06
C THR A 64 1.21 -1.14 -6.37
N VAL A 65 2.32 -1.74 -6.82
CA VAL A 65 3.63 -1.52 -6.18
C VAL A 65 4.13 -0.10 -6.42
N GLU A 66 3.99 0.43 -7.64
CA GLU A 66 4.36 1.81 -7.96
C GLU A 66 3.59 2.82 -7.11
N ASN A 67 2.26 2.73 -7.11
CA ASN A 67 1.41 3.61 -6.28
C ASN A 67 1.70 3.46 -4.78
N PHE A 68 2.10 2.27 -4.31
CA PHE A 68 2.46 2.07 -2.91
C PHE A 68 3.68 2.93 -2.54
N TRP A 69 4.72 2.92 -3.38
CA TRP A 69 5.94 3.71 -3.16
C TRP A 69 5.72 5.21 -3.36
N GLU A 70 4.81 5.61 -4.24
CA GLU A 70 4.38 7.02 -4.34
C GLU A 70 3.70 7.49 -3.06
N ASN A 71 2.81 6.67 -2.48
CA ASN A 71 2.18 6.98 -1.19
C ASN A 71 3.18 6.99 -0.03
N VAL A 72 4.22 6.12 -0.06
CA VAL A 72 5.32 6.19 0.92
C VAL A 72 6.00 7.56 0.88
N LYS A 73 6.37 8.03 -0.31
CA LYS A 73 7.00 9.36 -0.49
C LYS A 73 6.07 10.48 -0.05
N LEU A 74 4.79 10.40 -0.39
CA LEU A 74 3.80 11.38 0.02
C LEU A 74 3.67 11.43 1.55
N ALA A 75 3.64 10.28 2.23
CA ALA A 75 3.61 10.21 3.69
C ALA A 75 4.86 10.86 4.31
N GLN A 76 6.05 10.57 3.77
CA GLN A 76 7.31 11.19 4.21
C GLN A 76 7.29 12.71 4.02
N TYR A 77 6.85 13.18 2.85
CA TYR A 77 6.77 14.60 2.52
C TYR A 77 5.82 15.35 3.46
N LEU A 78 4.60 14.85 3.66
CA LEU A 78 3.61 15.47 4.55
C LEU A 78 4.10 15.57 6.00
N GLY A 79 4.95 14.64 6.43
CA GLY A 79 5.60 14.67 7.73
C GLY A 79 6.71 15.71 7.92
N ARG A 80 7.13 16.42 6.86
CA ARG A 80 8.19 17.45 6.93
C ARG A 80 7.66 18.83 7.32
N GLU A 81 6.36 19.05 7.17
CA GLU A 81 5.73 20.36 7.31
C GLU A 81 4.60 20.32 8.36
N ASN A 82 3.84 21.41 8.47
CA ASN A 82 2.66 21.53 9.34
C ASN A 82 1.50 20.59 8.93
N PHE A 83 1.74 19.69 7.97
CA PHE A 83 0.78 18.78 7.37
C PHE A 83 0.94 17.32 7.83
N SER A 84 1.73 17.05 8.87
CA SER A 84 1.95 15.69 9.40
C SER A 84 0.64 14.97 9.78
N SER A 85 -0.38 15.73 10.13
CA SER A 85 -1.75 15.25 10.40
C SER A 85 -2.43 14.63 9.16
N PHE A 86 -2.05 15.05 7.95
CA PHE A 86 -2.53 14.50 6.67
C PHE A 86 -1.76 13.24 6.24
N ALA A 87 -0.64 12.90 6.86
CA ALA A 87 0.08 11.66 6.54
C ALA A 87 -0.74 10.39 6.83
N HIS A 88 -1.82 10.48 7.63
CA HIS A 88 -2.75 9.38 7.86
C HIS A 88 -3.43 8.90 6.56
N TYR A 89 -3.65 9.79 5.58
CA TYR A 89 -4.24 9.43 4.29
C TYR A 89 -3.35 8.47 3.48
N PRO A 90 -2.10 8.82 3.15
CA PRO A 90 -1.21 7.90 2.43
C PRO A 90 -0.83 6.67 3.26
N VAL A 91 -0.69 6.79 4.59
CA VAL A 91 -0.44 5.61 5.45
C VAL A 91 -1.61 4.61 5.38
N ARG A 92 -2.86 5.09 5.43
CA ARG A 92 -4.04 4.24 5.22
C ARG A 92 -4.04 3.61 3.83
N ALA A 93 -3.74 4.40 2.80
CA ALA A 93 -3.70 3.90 1.42
C ALA A 93 -2.67 2.78 1.27
N CYS A 94 -1.44 2.97 1.75
CA CYS A 94 -0.40 1.93 1.75
C CYS A 94 -0.84 0.66 2.50
N MET A 95 -1.49 0.82 3.65
CA MET A 95 -2.01 -0.32 4.41
C MET A 95 -3.08 -1.10 3.61
N GLU A 96 -4.06 -0.42 3.03
CA GLU A 96 -5.10 -1.03 2.20
C GLU A 96 -4.49 -1.74 0.98
N MET A 97 -3.58 -1.07 0.29
CA MET A 97 -2.90 -1.60 -0.89
C MET A 97 -2.06 -2.83 -0.55
N PHE A 98 -1.28 -2.79 0.53
CA PHE A 98 -0.51 -3.94 0.97
C PHE A 98 -1.40 -5.13 1.32
N LEU A 99 -2.47 -4.90 2.08
CA LEU A 99 -3.38 -5.97 2.48
C LEU A 99 -4.10 -6.61 1.28
N GLN A 100 -4.55 -5.78 0.33
CA GLN A 100 -5.14 -6.25 -0.93
C GLN A 100 -4.12 -7.01 -1.78
N PHE A 101 -2.89 -6.49 -1.89
CA PHE A 101 -1.81 -7.15 -2.61
C PHE A 101 -1.41 -8.49 -1.95
N SER A 102 -1.34 -8.53 -0.63
CA SER A 102 -1.12 -9.76 0.15
C SER A 102 -2.21 -10.79 -0.14
N HIS A 103 -3.49 -10.40 -0.07
CA HIS A 103 -4.60 -11.26 -0.45
C HIS A 103 -4.46 -11.76 -1.89
N PHE A 104 -4.19 -10.86 -2.83
CA PHE A 104 -4.02 -11.16 -4.25
C PHE A 104 -2.92 -12.21 -4.48
N CYS A 105 -1.76 -12.05 -3.85
CA CYS A 105 -0.61 -12.96 -3.93
C CYS A 105 -0.89 -14.39 -3.45
N HIS A 106 -1.91 -14.58 -2.62
CA HIS A 106 -2.33 -15.88 -2.10
C HIS A 106 -3.44 -16.55 -2.92
N GLN A 107 -3.96 -15.88 -3.95
CA GLN A 107 -4.97 -16.47 -4.83
C GLN A 107 -4.35 -17.33 -5.94
N SER A 108 -5.14 -18.27 -6.48
CA SER A 108 -4.78 -19.01 -7.70
C SER A 108 -4.59 -18.07 -8.90
N GLU A 109 -3.89 -18.51 -9.94
CA GLU A 109 -3.67 -17.72 -11.16
C GLU A 109 -4.98 -17.23 -11.79
N ASP A 110 -5.97 -18.11 -11.98
CA ASP A 110 -7.29 -17.73 -12.52
C ASP A 110 -7.97 -16.65 -11.67
N LYS A 111 -7.89 -16.79 -10.34
CA LYS A 111 -8.52 -15.82 -9.42
C LYS A 111 -7.75 -14.51 -9.38
N ARG A 112 -6.43 -14.52 -9.50
CA ARG A 112 -5.60 -13.31 -9.67
C ARG A 112 -5.97 -12.57 -10.95
N ASN A 113 -6.03 -13.27 -12.08
CA ASN A 113 -6.43 -12.65 -13.35
C ASN A 113 -7.82 -12.01 -13.25
N ARG A 114 -8.79 -12.72 -12.63
CA ARG A 114 -10.12 -12.18 -12.39
C ARG A 114 -10.11 -10.93 -11.51
N ILE A 115 -9.39 -10.94 -10.38
CA ILE A 115 -9.26 -9.77 -9.49
C ILE A 115 -8.64 -8.58 -10.23
N ALA A 116 -7.56 -8.83 -10.98
CA ALA A 116 -6.87 -7.78 -11.72
C ALA A 116 -7.78 -7.11 -12.76
N ILE A 117 -8.53 -7.90 -13.55
CA ILE A 117 -9.50 -7.38 -14.50
C ILE A 117 -10.59 -6.57 -13.77
N MET A 118 -11.12 -7.07 -12.65
CA MET A 118 -12.14 -6.35 -11.88
C MET A 118 -11.62 -4.99 -11.37
N GLU A 119 -10.39 -4.94 -10.86
CA GLU A 119 -9.78 -3.70 -10.37
C GLU A 119 -9.39 -2.73 -11.48
N LEU A 120 -9.10 -3.19 -12.70
CA LEU A 120 -8.88 -2.34 -13.87
C LEU A 120 -10.20 -1.83 -14.49
N LEU A 121 -11.27 -2.64 -14.40
CA LEU A 121 -12.61 -2.25 -14.88
C LEU A 121 -13.25 -1.19 -14.00
N ARG A 122 -13.03 -1.25 -12.68
CA ARG A 122 -13.67 -0.33 -11.72
C ARG A 122 -13.36 1.15 -12.00
N PRO A 123 -12.11 1.60 -12.21
CA PRO A 123 -11.84 2.96 -12.64
C PRO A 123 -12.35 3.24 -14.05
N SER A 124 -12.29 2.28 -14.97
CA SER A 124 -12.84 2.45 -16.33
C SER A 124 -14.35 2.77 -16.31
N VAL A 125 -15.13 2.07 -15.48
CA VAL A 125 -16.56 2.34 -15.26
C VAL A 125 -16.76 3.77 -14.74
N ARG A 126 -16.05 4.14 -13.68
CA ARG A 126 -16.16 5.48 -13.07
C ARG A 126 -15.80 6.59 -14.04
N PHE A 127 -14.72 6.41 -14.80
CA PHE A 127 -14.29 7.39 -15.80
C PHE A 127 -15.27 7.47 -16.97
N TYR A 128 -15.77 6.34 -17.47
CA TYR A 128 -16.80 6.34 -18.51
C TYR A 128 -18.04 7.15 -18.08
N PHE A 129 -18.61 6.87 -16.90
CA PHE A 129 -19.80 7.58 -16.43
C PHE A 129 -19.52 9.05 -16.13
N ARG A 130 -18.31 9.38 -15.64
CA ARG A 130 -17.87 10.77 -15.47
C ARG A 130 -17.80 11.51 -16.81
N GLU A 131 -17.08 10.98 -17.80
CA GLU A 131 -16.96 11.58 -19.13
C GLU A 131 -18.34 11.75 -19.77
N LYS A 132 -19.22 10.74 -19.67
CA LYS A 132 -20.59 10.80 -20.17
C LYS A 132 -21.40 11.94 -19.53
N ARG A 133 -21.29 12.12 -18.21
CA ARG A 133 -21.94 13.22 -17.48
C ARG A 133 -21.40 14.59 -17.88
N GLU A 134 -20.10 14.69 -18.15
CA GLU A 134 -19.42 15.92 -18.52
C GLU A 134 -19.51 16.23 -20.03
N GLY A 135 -20.13 15.36 -20.84
CA GLY A 135 -20.20 15.51 -22.29
C GLY A 135 -18.88 15.23 -23.02
N GLY A 136 -17.95 14.55 -22.35
CA GLY A 136 -16.64 14.15 -22.85
C GLY A 136 -16.63 12.85 -23.65
N ASN A 137 -15.44 12.34 -23.96
CA ASN A 137 -15.24 11.14 -24.78
C ASN A 137 -14.85 9.94 -23.90
N GLY A 138 -15.83 9.12 -23.55
CA GLY A 138 -15.65 7.90 -22.77
C GLY A 138 -15.32 6.64 -23.59
N ASN A 139 -15.11 6.73 -24.92
CA ASN A 139 -15.06 5.55 -25.79
C ASN A 139 -13.97 4.54 -25.40
N LYS A 140 -12.76 5.02 -25.04
CA LYS A 140 -11.67 4.15 -24.56
C LYS A 140 -12.10 3.30 -23.35
N TYR A 141 -12.77 3.92 -22.38
CA TYR A 141 -13.21 3.23 -21.16
C TYR A 141 -14.36 2.26 -21.44
N LYS A 142 -15.25 2.64 -22.36
CA LYS A 142 -16.33 1.77 -22.85
C LYS A 142 -15.80 0.55 -23.59
N GLU A 143 -14.84 0.72 -24.49
CA GLU A 143 -14.21 -0.37 -25.24
C GLU A 143 -13.56 -1.38 -24.29
N PHE A 144 -12.72 -0.89 -23.36
CA PHE A 144 -12.10 -1.74 -22.34
C PHE A 144 -13.15 -2.47 -21.47
N TYR A 145 -14.24 -1.80 -21.09
CA TYR A 145 -15.32 -2.46 -20.35
C TYR A 145 -16.03 -3.55 -21.17
N ASN A 146 -16.43 -3.23 -22.40
CA ASN A 146 -17.18 -4.15 -23.25
C ASN A 146 -16.33 -5.40 -23.60
N GLU A 147 -15.01 -5.25 -23.74
CA GLU A 147 -14.07 -6.35 -23.97
C GLU A 147 -14.04 -7.34 -22.80
N HIS A 148 -13.93 -6.85 -21.56
CA HIS A 148 -13.68 -7.72 -20.39
C HIS A 148 -14.94 -8.03 -19.55
N SER A 149 -16.07 -7.36 -19.80
CA SER A 149 -17.33 -7.54 -19.02
C SER A 149 -17.95 -8.93 -19.17
N LYS A 150 -17.85 -9.53 -20.36
CA LYS A 150 -18.47 -10.82 -20.70
C LYS A 150 -17.93 -11.97 -19.82
N GLU A 151 -16.63 -11.98 -19.59
CA GLU A 151 -15.96 -13.03 -18.79
C GLU A 151 -16.32 -12.97 -17.31
N LEU A 152 -16.75 -11.79 -16.84
CA LEU A 152 -17.15 -11.55 -15.45
C LEU A 152 -18.65 -11.70 -15.21
N GLY A 153 -19.44 -12.01 -16.24
CA GLY A 153 -20.90 -12.06 -16.15
C GLY A 153 -21.55 -10.70 -15.91
N LEU A 154 -20.88 -9.62 -16.31
CA LEU A 154 -21.39 -8.25 -16.23
C LEU A 154 -22.22 -7.90 -17.47
N PRO A 155 -23.05 -6.84 -17.43
CA PRO A 155 -23.69 -6.30 -18.62
C PRO A 155 -22.67 -6.05 -19.73
N VAL A 156 -22.94 -6.49 -20.95
CA VAL A 156 -21.98 -6.38 -22.08
C VAL A 156 -21.90 -4.95 -22.61
N ASN A 157 -22.92 -4.12 -22.35
CA ASN A 157 -22.96 -2.73 -22.78
C ASN A 157 -23.05 -1.79 -21.57
N ILE A 158 -21.98 -1.04 -21.31
CA ILE A 158 -21.94 -0.07 -20.21
C ILE A 158 -22.96 1.08 -20.37
N ASP A 159 -23.41 1.36 -21.60
CA ASP A 159 -24.37 2.44 -21.85
C ASP A 159 -25.74 2.18 -21.18
N GLU A 160 -26.09 0.89 -21.03
CA GLU A 160 -27.37 0.39 -20.52
C GLU A 160 -27.30 -0.01 -19.04
N ALA A 161 -26.13 0.14 -18.43
CA ALA A 161 -25.85 -0.39 -17.12
C ALA A 161 -25.95 0.70 -16.04
N ASP A 162 -26.25 0.26 -14.82
CA ASP A 162 -26.29 1.11 -13.63
C ASP A 162 -24.90 1.18 -12.98
N GLU A 163 -24.36 2.39 -12.83
CA GLU A 163 -23.00 2.63 -12.31
C GLU A 163 -22.80 2.04 -10.91
N GLU A 164 -23.74 2.26 -9.99
CA GLU A 164 -23.62 1.78 -8.61
C GLU A 164 -23.70 0.25 -8.54
N LYS A 165 -24.59 -0.34 -9.34
CA LYS A 165 -24.73 -1.79 -9.44
C LYS A 165 -23.45 -2.45 -9.99
N ILE A 166 -22.86 -1.88 -11.05
CA ILE A 166 -21.60 -2.40 -11.61
C ILE A 166 -20.46 -2.21 -10.61
N ASP A 167 -20.30 -1.03 -9.99
CA ASP A 167 -19.21 -0.79 -9.02
C ASP A 167 -19.30 -1.76 -7.84
N HIS A 168 -20.51 -2.08 -7.38
CA HIS A 168 -20.71 -3.10 -6.36
C HIS A 168 -20.33 -4.51 -6.84
N GLN A 169 -20.69 -4.90 -8.07
CA GLN A 169 -20.32 -6.19 -8.65
C GLN A 169 -18.82 -6.33 -8.93
N LEU A 170 -18.13 -5.20 -9.16
CA LEU A 170 -16.68 -5.13 -9.38
C LEU A 170 -15.85 -5.10 -8.09
N ARG A 171 -16.47 -5.18 -6.90
CA ARG A 171 -15.73 -5.31 -5.64
C ARG A 171 -14.98 -6.65 -5.61
N SER A 172 -13.68 -6.59 -5.81
CA SER A 172 -12.82 -7.76 -5.96
C SER A 172 -12.20 -8.27 -4.64
N PHE A 173 -12.09 -7.38 -3.65
CA PHE A 173 -11.46 -7.67 -2.36
C PHE A 173 -12.46 -7.84 -1.22
N PRO A 174 -12.15 -8.70 -0.22
CA PRO A 174 -12.85 -8.73 1.06
C PRO A 174 -12.84 -7.38 1.79
N SER A 175 -13.66 -7.27 2.84
CA SER A 175 -13.61 -6.10 3.73
C SER A 175 -12.23 -5.94 4.37
N ALA A 176 -11.85 -4.71 4.73
CA ALA A 176 -10.58 -4.44 5.42
C ALA A 176 -10.41 -5.26 6.72
N ARG A 177 -11.51 -5.56 7.42
CA ARG A 177 -11.49 -6.45 8.59
C ARG A 177 -11.06 -7.86 8.21
N ASN A 178 -11.69 -8.44 7.19
CA ASN A 178 -11.35 -9.77 6.71
C ASN A 178 -9.91 -9.83 6.19
N LEU A 179 -9.46 -8.80 5.47
CA LEU A 179 -8.07 -8.71 5.01
C LEU A 179 -7.08 -8.65 6.18
N CYS A 180 -7.39 -7.90 7.25
CA CYS A 180 -6.56 -7.90 8.47
C CYS A 180 -6.56 -9.27 9.15
N ASP A 181 -7.70 -9.94 9.22
CA ASP A 181 -7.85 -11.27 9.84
C ASP A 181 -7.11 -12.36 9.01
N GLU A 182 -7.14 -12.27 7.68
CA GLU A 182 -6.37 -13.15 6.79
C GLU A 182 -4.87 -12.94 6.99
N TYR A 183 -4.41 -11.70 6.94
CA TYR A 183 -3.00 -11.38 7.18
C TYR A 183 -2.55 -11.79 8.59
N HIS A 184 -3.44 -11.72 9.59
CA HIS A 184 -3.19 -12.20 10.95
C HIS A 184 -2.94 -13.69 11.03
N ALA A 185 -3.70 -14.50 10.29
CA ALA A 185 -3.57 -15.95 10.32
C ALA A 185 -2.15 -16.38 9.92
N GLU A 186 -1.56 -15.66 8.97
CA GLU A 186 -0.17 -15.84 8.53
C GLU A 186 0.83 -15.14 9.45
N ASN A 187 0.41 -14.10 10.16
CA ASN A 187 1.22 -13.28 11.07
C ASN A 187 0.55 -13.12 12.46
N PRO A 188 0.60 -14.16 13.32
CA PRO A 188 -0.14 -14.19 14.59
C PRO A 188 0.24 -13.07 15.58
N THR A 189 1.37 -12.40 15.38
CA THR A 189 1.78 -11.27 16.23
C THR A 189 1.19 -9.92 15.79
N ALA A 190 0.54 -9.82 14.63
CA ALA A 190 0.15 -8.53 14.03
C ALA A 190 -1.35 -8.18 14.04
N GLY A 191 -2.25 -9.17 13.94
CA GLY A 191 -3.61 -8.97 13.38
C GLY A 191 -4.64 -8.19 14.19
N LYS A 192 -4.83 -8.51 15.48
CA LYS A 192 -5.84 -7.80 16.30
C LYS A 192 -5.53 -6.30 16.43
N THR A 193 -4.24 -5.97 16.49
CA THR A 193 -3.76 -4.59 16.52
C THR A 193 -3.93 -3.91 15.16
N LEU A 194 -3.89 -4.68 14.07
CA LEU A 194 -3.90 -4.15 12.72
C LEU A 194 -5.27 -3.58 12.32
N TYR A 195 -6.37 -4.29 12.57
CA TYR A 195 -7.69 -3.72 12.28
C TYR A 195 -8.03 -2.53 13.17
N PHE A 196 -7.61 -2.55 14.44
CA PHE A 196 -7.72 -1.40 15.33
C PHE A 196 -6.97 -0.18 14.77
N LEU A 197 -5.75 -0.39 14.26
CA LEU A 197 -4.98 0.65 13.61
C LEU A 197 -5.68 1.17 12.34
N TYR A 198 -6.23 0.29 11.52
CA TYR A 198 -7.01 0.67 10.35
C TYR A 198 -8.17 1.59 10.72
N GLN A 199 -8.97 1.20 11.73
CA GLN A 199 -10.06 2.02 12.26
C GLN A 199 -9.54 3.37 12.76
N TYR A 200 -8.43 3.38 13.49
CA TYR A 200 -7.80 4.61 13.96
C TYR A 200 -7.40 5.55 12.81
N LEU A 201 -6.81 5.02 11.73
CA LEU A 201 -6.46 5.79 10.54
C LEU A 201 -7.72 6.36 9.87
N CYS A 202 -8.79 5.56 9.76
CA CYS A 202 -10.08 5.98 9.20
C CYS A 202 -10.79 7.06 10.04
N GLU A 203 -10.86 6.90 11.36
CA GLU A 203 -11.43 7.89 12.27
C GLU A 203 -10.60 9.17 12.31
N SER A 204 -9.28 9.06 12.19
CA SER A 204 -8.40 10.22 12.10
C SER A 204 -8.63 11.05 10.83
N VAL A 205 -9.16 10.43 9.78
CA VAL A 205 -9.59 11.08 8.53
C VAL A 205 -10.95 11.77 8.68
N HIS A 206 -11.91 11.21 9.43
CA HIS A 206 -13.30 11.67 9.46
C HIS A 206 -13.69 12.52 10.68
N GLY A 207 -13.09 12.29 11.85
CA GLY A 207 -13.55 12.87 13.12
C GLY A 207 -12.53 13.76 13.85
N LYS A 208 -11.22 13.62 13.59
CA LYS A 208 -10.20 14.33 14.38
C LYS A 208 -9.75 15.68 13.83
N ILE A 209 -10.03 16.02 12.57
CA ILE A 209 -9.68 17.34 12.02
C ILE A 209 -10.24 18.46 12.91
N PHE A 210 -11.46 18.30 13.45
CA PHE A 210 -12.06 19.23 14.41
C PHE A 210 -11.42 19.18 15.80
N SER A 211 -11.09 17.99 16.32
CA SER A 211 -10.43 17.84 17.62
C SER A 211 -8.95 18.28 17.63
N ARG A 212 -8.32 18.37 16.46
CA ARG A 212 -6.91 18.73 16.28
C ARG A 212 -6.65 20.23 16.43
N PHE A 213 -7.64 21.08 16.14
CA PHE A 213 -7.61 22.48 16.56
C PHE A 213 -7.57 22.64 18.10
N LEU A 214 -7.80 21.57 18.87
CA LEU A 214 -7.81 21.55 20.33
C LEU A 214 -6.67 20.73 20.96
N ARG A 215 -5.78 20.08 20.17
CA ARG A 215 -4.70 19.20 20.68
C ARG A 215 -3.31 19.85 20.53
N LYS A 216 -2.34 19.42 21.36
CA LYS A 216 -0.94 19.86 21.29
C LYS A 216 -0.23 19.20 20.10
N GLN A 217 0.59 19.97 19.38
CA GLN A 217 1.40 19.56 18.22
C GLN A 217 2.25 18.31 18.46
N SER A 218 2.72 18.10 19.70
CA SER A 218 3.50 16.93 20.11
C SER A 218 2.75 15.60 19.98
N VAL A 219 1.43 15.60 20.13
CA VAL A 219 0.60 14.38 19.99
C VAL A 219 0.47 13.99 18.51
N ASP A 220 0.33 14.97 17.62
CA ASP A 220 0.20 14.70 16.18
C ASP A 220 1.49 14.10 15.60
N PHE A 221 2.67 14.55 16.07
CA PHE A 221 3.94 13.96 15.67
C PHE A 221 4.10 12.52 16.15
N GLN A 222 3.73 12.20 17.39
CA GLN A 222 3.80 10.82 17.89
C GLN A 222 2.95 9.85 17.05
N GLU A 223 1.75 10.28 16.66
CA GLU A 223 0.84 9.49 15.84
C GLU A 223 1.35 9.32 14.40
N TYR A 224 1.93 10.38 13.83
CA TYR A 224 2.64 10.30 12.55
C TYR A 224 3.76 9.26 12.59
N ARG A 225 4.60 9.23 13.64
CA ARG A 225 5.72 8.27 13.75
C ARG A 225 5.27 6.83 13.90
N ARG A 226 4.16 6.59 14.63
CA ARG A 226 3.53 5.27 14.65
C ARG A 226 3.15 4.86 13.23
N GLY A 227 2.47 5.75 12.50
CA GLY A 227 2.14 5.55 11.08
C GLY A 227 3.36 5.22 10.23
N MET A 228 4.46 5.95 10.39
CA MET A 228 5.71 5.69 9.64
C MET A 228 6.40 4.38 10.02
N MET A 229 6.31 3.92 11.26
CA MET A 229 6.84 2.60 11.64
C MET A 229 6.01 1.47 11.03
N ILE A 230 4.69 1.63 11.00
CA ILE A 230 3.79 0.68 10.33
C ILE A 230 4.04 0.65 8.82
N LEU A 231 4.16 1.82 8.21
CA LEU A 231 4.45 1.94 6.80
C LEU A 231 5.79 1.27 6.44
N TYR A 232 6.78 1.34 7.33
CA TYR A 232 8.09 0.72 7.13
C TYR A 232 7.98 -0.80 7.08
N ILE A 233 7.18 -1.37 7.98
CA ILE A 233 6.87 -2.79 7.99
C ILE A 233 6.27 -3.22 6.65
N PHE A 234 5.23 -2.53 6.18
CA PHE A 234 4.61 -2.87 4.90
C PHE A 234 5.54 -2.67 3.71
N ALA A 235 6.42 -1.66 3.76
CA ALA A 235 7.41 -1.40 2.73
C ALA A 235 8.45 -2.53 2.63
N LYS A 236 8.78 -3.21 3.74
CA LYS A 236 9.60 -4.43 3.68
C LYS A 236 8.81 -5.60 3.11
N ASP A 237 7.62 -5.83 3.63
CA ASP A 237 6.83 -7.01 3.28
C ASP A 237 6.42 -7.00 1.81
N ILE A 238 6.13 -5.82 1.23
CA ILE A 238 5.77 -5.72 -0.20
C ILE A 238 6.94 -6.11 -1.11
N LEU A 239 8.19 -5.77 -0.74
CA LEU A 239 9.39 -6.14 -1.52
C LEU A 239 9.61 -7.65 -1.51
N VAL A 240 9.47 -8.27 -0.34
CA VAL A 240 9.58 -9.72 -0.16
C VAL A 240 8.51 -10.43 -0.96
N LEU A 241 7.26 -10.00 -0.81
CA LEU A 241 6.11 -10.63 -1.44
C LEU A 241 6.16 -10.51 -2.96
N LEU A 242 6.55 -9.33 -3.50
CA LEU A 242 6.73 -9.13 -4.93
C LEU A 242 7.79 -10.08 -5.50
N ASP A 243 8.96 -10.15 -4.84
CA ASP A 243 10.07 -10.99 -5.31
C ASP A 243 9.70 -12.49 -5.29
N ASP A 244 9.10 -12.94 -4.18
CA ASP A 244 8.75 -14.33 -3.97
C ASP A 244 7.63 -14.81 -4.90
N LYS A 245 6.66 -13.94 -5.24
CA LYS A 245 5.43 -14.35 -5.94
C LYS A 245 5.44 -14.04 -7.44
N PHE A 246 6.23 -13.06 -7.88
CA PHE A 246 6.19 -12.60 -9.28
C PHE A 246 7.56 -12.46 -9.94
N LEU A 247 8.66 -12.36 -9.18
CA LEU A 247 10.00 -12.16 -9.75
C LEU A 247 10.92 -13.38 -9.57
N GLU A 248 10.36 -14.53 -9.24
CA GLU A 248 11.08 -15.81 -9.12
C GLU A 248 12.30 -15.73 -8.19
N GLN A 249 12.22 -14.93 -7.13
CA GLN A 249 13.31 -14.70 -6.18
C GLN A 249 14.58 -14.09 -6.79
N ARG A 250 14.47 -13.41 -7.94
CA ARG A 250 15.61 -12.79 -8.63
C ARG A 250 16.31 -11.74 -7.78
N PHE A 251 15.58 -11.01 -6.94
CA PHE A 251 16.12 -9.95 -6.09
C PHE A 251 16.31 -10.39 -4.64
N ARG A 252 16.23 -11.70 -4.34
CA ARG A 252 16.18 -12.20 -2.96
C ARG A 252 17.34 -11.73 -2.10
N THR A 253 18.55 -11.71 -2.66
CA THR A 253 19.74 -11.23 -1.96
C THR A 253 19.67 -9.72 -1.71
N ASP A 254 19.25 -8.94 -2.71
CA ASP A 254 19.10 -7.48 -2.61
C ASP A 254 18.02 -7.12 -1.58
N VAL A 255 16.85 -7.77 -1.64
CA VAL A 255 15.74 -7.58 -0.69
C VAL A 255 16.20 -7.92 0.73
N LYS A 256 16.79 -9.10 0.96
CA LYS A 256 17.26 -9.49 2.30
C LYS A 256 18.32 -8.55 2.84
N THR A 257 19.23 -8.09 1.99
CA THR A 257 20.30 -7.16 2.38
C THR A 257 19.73 -5.81 2.78
N ALA A 258 18.86 -5.23 1.94
CA ALA A 258 18.21 -3.95 2.21
C ALA A 258 17.35 -3.98 3.47
N VAL A 259 16.56 -5.04 3.67
CA VAL A 259 15.77 -5.23 4.90
C VAL A 259 16.67 -5.33 6.13
N LYS A 260 17.74 -6.12 6.06
CA LYS A 260 18.69 -6.27 7.18
C LYS A 260 19.40 -4.96 7.50
N GLU A 261 19.83 -4.23 6.47
CA GLU A 261 20.50 -2.93 6.62
C GLU A 261 19.56 -1.89 7.24
N ALA A 262 18.32 -1.81 6.75
CA ALA A 262 17.31 -0.92 7.27
C ALA A 262 16.95 -1.24 8.74
N ASP A 263 16.74 -2.52 9.07
CA ASP A 263 16.47 -2.95 10.46
C ASP A 263 17.65 -2.66 11.38
N ALA A 264 18.89 -2.92 10.93
CA ALA A 264 20.09 -2.61 11.68
C ALA A 264 20.26 -1.10 11.89
N PHE A 265 19.92 -0.27 10.90
CA PHE A 265 20.01 1.18 11.01
C PHE A 265 19.07 1.72 12.10
N ILE A 266 17.82 1.25 12.16
CA ILE A 266 16.85 1.62 13.20
C ILE A 266 17.39 1.21 14.58
N LYS A 267 17.82 -0.05 14.73
CA LYS A 267 18.34 -0.58 16.00
C LYS A 267 19.57 0.19 16.48
N ASN A 268 20.55 0.37 15.61
CA ASN A 268 21.79 1.07 15.96
C ASN A 268 21.54 2.53 16.34
N SER A 269 20.57 3.19 15.71
CA SER A 269 20.20 4.57 16.05
C SER A 269 19.61 4.70 17.45
N VAL A 270 19.00 3.64 17.97
CA VAL A 270 18.48 3.57 19.34
C VAL A 270 19.59 3.22 20.34
N ASN A 271 20.46 2.28 20.00
CA ASN A 271 21.53 1.82 20.89
C ASN A 271 22.66 2.85 21.08
N PHE A 272 22.97 3.65 20.07
CA PHE A 272 23.98 4.72 20.18
C PHE A 272 23.62 5.81 21.19
N GLN A 273 22.34 5.92 21.57
CA GLN A 273 21.87 6.84 22.62
C GLN A 273 21.84 6.21 24.02
N HIS A 274 22.07 4.89 24.11
CA HIS A 274 22.08 4.16 25.38
C HIS A 274 23.45 4.19 26.07
N ASP A 275 24.52 4.43 25.29
CA ASP A 275 25.93 4.44 25.72
C ASP A 275 26.49 5.85 26.00
N VAL A 276 25.64 6.89 25.99
CA VAL A 276 25.97 8.28 26.35
C VAL A 276 25.21 8.68 27.60
#